data_AF-G8SB06-F1
#
_entry.id   AF-G8SB06-F1
#
_cell.length_a   1.000
_cell.length_b   1.000
_cell.length_c   1.000
_cell.angle_alpha   90.00
_cell.angle_beta   90.00
_cell.angle_gamma   90.00
#
_symmetry.space_group_name_H-M   'P 1'
#
loop_
_entity.id
_entity.type
_entity.pdbx_description
1 polymer ?
#
loop_
_entity_poly.entity_id
_entity_poly.type
_entity_poly.pdbx_seq_one_letter_code
_entity_poly.pdbx_strand_id
1 'polypeptide(L)'
;MTSLPETGWPLIPRETLPPPIPVAGRRSAQRGAPGRPAGRQLSMFGAETTEASPADLAGLLAGPGQLGRMGGTARVSVVVDAAWRVHVLVAELVARGLATTWAPVEDQDQDPIDAVRDERSAEGETSDTPEEPPPRFEVRTAYSRRLNALATAWPAAAAQLFLSGPRLRLWVAAAGHPHPGGYRLGLDPGKDPVEVDAALVRAGLAGRVTEDRRAYVIAGRRRLTRLTELVGIRPEAAPSELWPGGAGA
;
A
#
# COMPACT_ATOMS: atom_id res chain seq x y z
N MET A 1 -5.93 -40.41 46.52
CA MET A 1 -5.07 -39.24 46.75
C MET A 1 -3.74 -39.47 46.05
N THR A 2 -3.68 -38.91 44.84
CA THR A 2 -2.57 -38.48 43.96
C THR A 2 -1.11 -38.72 44.39
N SER A 3 -0.31 -39.34 43.51
CA SER A 3 1.05 -38.86 43.18
C SER A 3 1.51 -39.43 41.82
N LEU A 4 2.13 -38.57 41.01
CA LEU A 4 2.47 -38.72 39.58
C LEU A 4 3.71 -39.61 39.33
N PRO A 5 3.87 -40.25 38.16
CA PRO A 5 5.16 -40.75 37.72
C PRO A 5 6.06 -39.61 37.22
N GLU A 6 7.27 -39.62 37.75
CA GLU A 6 8.41 -38.76 37.49
C GLU A 6 8.91 -38.96 36.04
N THR A 7 8.45 -38.13 35.11
CA THR A 7 8.95 -38.13 33.73
C THR A 7 10.28 -37.38 33.67
N GLY A 8 11.38 -38.14 33.79
CA GLY A 8 12.73 -37.64 33.52
C GLY A 8 12.85 -37.16 32.08
N TRP A 9 13.10 -35.86 31.91
CA TRP A 9 13.42 -35.26 30.61
C TRP A 9 14.80 -35.75 30.15
N PRO A 10 14.97 -36.27 28.91
CA PRO A 10 16.29 -36.64 28.42
C PRO A 10 17.14 -35.37 28.19
N LEU A 11 18.33 -35.37 28.80
CA LEU A 11 19.34 -34.34 28.66
C LEU A 11 19.80 -34.21 27.19
N ILE A 12 19.60 -33.02 26.61
CA ILE A 12 20.19 -32.66 25.31
C ILE A 12 21.72 -32.61 25.46
N PRO A 13 22.51 -33.34 24.65
CA PRO A 13 23.96 -33.22 24.67
C PRO A 13 24.38 -31.81 24.30
N ARG A 14 25.25 -31.20 25.12
CA ARG A 14 25.84 -29.90 24.82
C ARG A 14 26.82 -30.04 23.67
N GLU A 15 26.32 -29.84 22.46
CA GLU A 15 27.17 -29.64 21.29
C GLU A 15 28.10 -28.46 21.53
N THR A 16 29.38 -28.76 21.41
CA THR A 16 30.53 -27.86 21.44
C THR A 16 30.36 -26.72 20.45
N LEU A 17 30.26 -25.50 20.96
CA LEU A 17 30.33 -24.27 20.17
C LEU A 17 31.66 -24.22 19.39
N PRO A 18 31.66 -23.83 18.10
CA PRO A 18 32.90 -23.60 17.37
C PRO A 18 33.67 -22.41 17.98
N PRO A 19 35.02 -22.44 17.95
CA PRO A 19 35.83 -21.36 18.51
C PRO A 19 35.65 -20.04 17.73
N PRO A 20 35.75 -18.87 18.38
CA PRO A 20 35.55 -17.58 17.75
C PRO A 20 36.65 -17.26 16.71
N ILE A 21 36.23 -16.70 15.58
CA ILE A 21 37.10 -16.21 14.50
C ILE A 21 37.84 -14.93 14.98
N PRO A 22 39.17 -14.82 14.85
CA PRO A 22 39.89 -13.62 15.23
C PRO A 22 39.57 -12.46 14.28
N VAL A 23 39.09 -11.34 14.84
CA VAL A 23 38.91 -10.07 14.12
C VAL A 23 40.28 -9.43 13.95
N ALA A 24 40.75 -9.34 12.70
CA ALA A 24 42.01 -8.68 12.35
C ALA A 24 41.96 -7.18 12.67
N GLY A 25 43.08 -6.70 13.23
CA GLY A 25 43.24 -5.41 13.90
C GLY A 25 42.94 -4.18 13.04
N ARG A 26 42.34 -3.18 13.70
CA ARG A 26 42.24 -1.80 13.22
C ARG A 26 43.64 -1.24 12.97
N ARG A 27 43.92 -0.87 11.71
CA ARG A 27 45.06 -0.01 11.39
C ARG A 27 44.68 1.46 11.53
N SER A 28 45.35 2.08 12.50
CA SER A 28 45.73 3.49 12.64
C SER A 28 45.34 4.45 11.51
N ALA A 29 44.54 5.46 11.89
CA ALA A 29 44.28 6.65 11.09
C ALA A 29 45.58 7.45 10.87
N GLN A 30 45.92 7.67 9.59
CA GLN A 30 46.99 8.60 9.20
C GLN A 30 46.35 9.91 8.74
N ARG A 31 46.79 10.99 9.40
CA ARG A 31 46.29 12.36 9.27
C ARG A 31 46.96 13.02 8.04
N GLY A 32 46.16 13.48 7.08
CA GLY A 32 46.59 14.25 5.91
C GLY A 32 45.59 15.39 5.62
N ALA A 33 46.11 16.58 5.35
CA ALA A 33 45.44 17.88 5.25
C ALA A 33 44.55 18.05 3.97
N PRO A 34 43.75 19.14 3.84
CA PRO A 34 42.55 19.15 3.01
C PRO A 34 42.80 19.50 1.54
N GLY A 35 42.56 18.56 0.64
CA GLY A 35 42.28 18.83 -0.76
C GLY A 35 40.77 18.93 -0.99
N ARG A 36 40.31 20.01 -1.63
CA ARG A 36 38.90 20.21 -2.04
C ARG A 36 38.40 18.98 -2.83
N PRO A 37 37.26 18.37 -2.49
CA PRO A 37 36.62 17.45 -3.43
C PRO A 37 35.86 18.28 -4.47
N ALA A 38 36.42 18.27 -5.68
CA ALA A 38 35.68 18.48 -6.91
C ALA A 38 34.46 17.52 -6.94
N GLY A 39 33.39 17.99 -7.56
CA GLY A 39 32.18 17.28 -7.97
C GLY A 39 32.00 15.89 -7.39
N ARG A 40 31.14 15.78 -6.35
CA ARG A 40 30.42 14.54 -6.08
C ARG A 40 29.52 14.27 -7.28
N GLN A 41 30.10 13.64 -8.28
CA GLN A 41 29.40 13.03 -9.40
C GLN A 41 28.44 12.01 -8.77
N LEU A 42 27.16 12.38 -8.75
CA LEU A 42 26.09 11.45 -8.40
C LEU A 42 26.15 10.35 -9.45
N SER A 43 26.48 9.15 -9.00
CA SER A 43 26.45 7.94 -9.82
C SER A 43 25.02 7.76 -10.34
N MET A 44 24.77 8.28 -11.54
CA MET A 44 23.63 7.91 -12.35
C MET A 44 23.96 6.58 -13.04
N PHE A 45 22.93 5.74 -13.19
CA PHE A 45 22.92 4.45 -13.89
C PHE A 45 23.34 3.22 -13.07
N GLY A 46 22.53 2.89 -12.06
CA GLY A 46 22.19 1.50 -11.76
C GLY A 46 20.72 1.31 -12.08
N ALA A 47 20.37 0.30 -12.89
CA ALA A 47 18.99 -0.04 -13.23
C ALA A 47 18.15 -0.13 -11.95
N GLU A 48 17.15 0.73 -11.81
CA GLU A 48 16.47 1.00 -10.55
C GLU A 48 15.55 -0.16 -10.12
N THR A 49 16.11 -1.20 -9.51
CA THR A 49 15.34 -1.97 -8.53
C THR A 49 15.38 -1.20 -7.21
N THR A 50 14.54 -0.15 -7.09
CA THR A 50 14.34 0.46 -5.77
C THR A 50 13.76 -0.61 -4.86
N GLU A 51 14.53 -1.02 -3.86
CA GLU A 51 14.11 -2.03 -2.89
C GLU A 51 12.81 -1.60 -2.21
N ALA A 52 11.83 -2.51 -2.13
CA ALA A 52 10.52 -2.20 -1.58
C ALA A 52 10.66 -1.77 -0.11
N SER A 53 10.15 -0.59 0.23
CA SER A 53 10.34 0.03 1.54
C SER A 53 9.02 0.31 2.25
N PRO A 54 8.95 0.24 3.60
CA PRO A 54 7.79 0.73 4.35
C PRO A 54 7.46 2.20 4.06
N ALA A 55 8.41 3.01 3.58
CA ALA A 55 8.16 4.39 3.17
C ALA A 55 7.28 4.50 1.90
N ASP A 56 7.08 3.41 1.16
CA ASP A 56 6.22 3.39 -0.02
C ASP A 56 4.74 3.44 0.33
N LEU A 57 4.36 3.07 1.57
CA LEU A 57 2.97 3.16 2.03
C LEU A 57 2.44 4.60 2.02
N ALA A 58 3.32 5.61 1.86
CA ALA A 58 2.93 6.97 1.54
C ALA A 58 2.01 7.04 0.28
N GLY A 59 2.16 6.13 -0.68
CA GLY A 59 1.27 6.03 -1.83
C GLY A 59 -0.16 5.63 -1.46
N LEU A 60 -0.32 4.71 -0.50
CA LEU A 60 -1.64 4.40 0.06
C LEU A 60 -2.20 5.61 0.81
N LEU A 61 -1.39 6.26 1.65
CA LEU A 61 -1.83 7.40 2.48
C LEU A 61 -2.18 8.65 1.68
N ALA A 62 -1.63 8.81 0.47
CA ALA A 62 -2.02 9.85 -0.47
C ALA A 62 -3.38 9.59 -1.13
N GLY A 63 -3.77 8.31 -1.22
CA GLY A 63 -5.04 7.86 -1.79
C GLY A 63 -6.01 7.36 -0.72
N PRO A 64 -6.46 6.09 -0.80
CA PRO A 64 -7.52 5.55 0.07
C PRO A 64 -7.03 5.08 1.45
N GLY A 65 -5.72 5.10 1.70
CA GLY A 65 -5.11 4.54 2.90
C GLY A 65 -5.26 5.44 4.13
N GLN A 66 -5.41 4.79 5.27
CA GLN A 66 -5.53 5.39 6.59
C GLN A 66 -4.33 4.99 7.46
N LEU A 67 -3.91 5.91 8.33
CA LEU A 67 -2.80 5.72 9.25
C LEU A 67 -3.31 5.70 10.69
N GLY A 68 -3.15 4.56 11.38
CA GLY A 68 -3.42 4.43 12.81
C GLY A 68 -2.13 4.50 13.64
N ARG A 69 -2.19 5.11 14.83
CA ARG A 69 -1.07 5.19 15.79
C ARG A 69 -1.49 4.63 17.13
N MET A 70 -0.64 3.82 17.77
CA MET A 70 -0.90 3.25 19.09
C MET A 70 0.41 2.89 19.79
N GLY A 71 0.58 3.29 21.05
CA GLY A 71 1.70 2.82 21.88
C GLY A 71 3.10 3.01 21.26
N GLY A 72 3.32 4.11 20.53
CA GLY A 72 4.60 4.37 19.83
C GLY A 72 4.84 3.48 18.61
N THR A 73 3.80 2.86 18.07
CA THR A 73 3.79 2.11 16.81
C THR A 73 2.73 2.66 15.87
N ALA A 74 2.82 2.30 14.59
CA ALA A 74 1.83 2.70 13.61
C ALA A 74 1.37 1.52 12.76
N ARG A 75 0.17 1.65 12.17
CA ARG A 75 -0.39 0.74 11.18
C ARG A 75 -0.93 1.54 10.00
N VAL A 76 -0.93 0.92 8.82
CA VAL A 76 -1.68 1.43 7.67
C VAL A 76 -2.79 0.45 7.32
N SER A 77 -3.99 0.95 7.09
CA SER A 77 -5.16 0.18 6.62
C SER A 77 -5.73 0.79 5.35
N VAL A 78 -6.39 -0.04 4.55
CA VAL A 78 -7.10 0.38 3.34
C VAL A 78 -8.27 -0.56 3.11
N VAL A 79 -9.42 -0.01 2.71
CA VAL A 79 -10.59 -0.78 2.29
C VAL A 79 -10.55 -0.91 0.77
N VAL A 80 -10.77 -2.13 0.26
CA VAL A 80 -10.76 -2.45 -1.16
C VAL A 80 -12.04 -3.20 -1.56
N ASP A 81 -12.41 -3.10 -2.83
CA ASP A 81 -13.68 -3.58 -3.41
C ASP A 81 -13.58 -4.95 -4.11
N ALA A 82 -12.40 -5.58 -4.09
CA ALA A 82 -12.18 -6.84 -4.80
C ALA A 82 -11.09 -7.69 -4.15
N ALA A 83 -11.31 -9.01 -4.12
CA ALA A 83 -10.37 -9.97 -3.54
C ALA A 83 -8.99 -9.94 -4.23
N TRP A 84 -8.92 -9.69 -5.54
CA TRP A 84 -7.63 -9.60 -6.23
C TRP A 84 -6.75 -8.48 -5.67
N ARG A 85 -7.34 -7.37 -5.22
CA ARG A 85 -6.61 -6.27 -4.59
C ARG A 85 -6.04 -6.69 -3.24
N VAL A 86 -6.78 -7.50 -2.48
CA VAL A 86 -6.28 -8.10 -1.22
C VAL A 86 -5.03 -8.90 -1.49
N HIS A 87 -5.04 -9.80 -2.48
CA HIS A 87 -3.88 -10.62 -2.83
C HIS A 87 -2.67 -9.77 -3.25
N VAL A 88 -2.88 -8.76 -4.09
CA VAL A 88 -1.79 -7.85 -4.51
C VAL A 88 -1.25 -7.07 -3.32
N LEU A 89 -2.11 -6.45 -2.50
CA LEU A 89 -1.69 -5.64 -1.36
C LEU A 89 -0.98 -6.47 -0.30
N VAL A 90 -1.47 -7.68 -0.01
CA VAL A 90 -0.80 -8.60 0.93
C VAL A 90 0.59 -8.94 0.42
N ALA A 91 0.74 -9.31 -0.85
CA ALA A 91 2.05 -9.61 -1.44
C ALA A 91 3.01 -8.40 -1.38
N GLU A 92 2.52 -7.22 -1.74
CA GLU A 92 3.29 -5.98 -1.72
C GLU A 92 3.71 -5.54 -0.30
N LEU A 93 2.85 -5.73 0.69
CA LEU A 93 3.17 -5.40 2.09
C LEU A 93 4.14 -6.42 2.70
N VAL A 94 3.99 -7.70 2.38
CA VAL A 94 4.93 -8.77 2.79
C VAL A 94 6.31 -8.55 2.15
N ALA A 95 6.38 -8.14 0.88
CA ALA A 95 7.64 -7.79 0.21
C ALA A 95 8.40 -6.64 0.91
N ARG A 96 7.70 -5.80 1.68
CA ARG A 96 8.28 -4.73 2.52
C ARG A 96 8.60 -5.19 3.94
N GLY A 97 8.41 -6.47 4.22
CA GLY A 97 8.60 -7.09 5.54
C GLY A 97 7.59 -6.60 6.58
N LEU A 98 6.35 -6.35 6.18
CA LEU A 98 5.25 -5.97 7.07
C LEU A 98 4.29 -7.14 7.23
N ALA A 99 4.09 -7.58 8.48
CA ALA A 99 3.01 -8.52 8.80
C ALA A 99 1.66 -7.86 8.47
N THR A 100 0.79 -8.59 7.78
CA THR A 100 -0.45 -8.05 7.19
C THR A 100 -1.59 -9.01 7.46
N THR A 101 -2.75 -8.48 7.78
CA THR A 101 -4.01 -9.22 7.90
C THR A 101 -5.08 -8.56 7.04
N TRP A 102 -6.12 -9.31 6.69
CA TRP A 102 -7.29 -8.78 6.01
C TRP A 102 -8.56 -9.37 6.61
N ALA A 103 -9.68 -8.68 6.45
CA ALA A 103 -11.00 -9.13 6.87
C ALA A 103 -12.09 -8.56 5.93
N PRO A 104 -13.23 -9.24 5.73
CA PRO A 104 -14.39 -8.61 5.11
C PRO A 104 -14.86 -7.42 5.96
N VAL A 105 -15.39 -6.39 5.30
CA VAL A 105 -16.06 -5.26 5.95
C VAL A 105 -17.55 -5.55 5.89
N GLU A 106 -18.18 -5.72 7.04
CA GLU A 106 -19.63 -5.84 7.16
C GLU A 106 -20.23 -4.43 7.11
N ASP A 107 -21.20 -4.23 6.21
CA ASP A 107 -21.94 -2.97 6.12
C ASP A 107 -22.91 -2.92 7.31
N GLN A 108 -22.65 -2.06 8.29
CA GLN A 108 -23.50 -1.92 9.48
C GLN A 108 -24.85 -1.21 9.21
N ASP A 109 -25.17 -0.90 7.95
CA ASP A 109 -26.34 -0.10 7.56
C ASP A 109 -27.53 -0.95 7.09
N GLN A 110 -27.78 -2.09 7.72
CA GLN A 110 -29.08 -2.76 7.62
C GLN A 110 -29.86 -2.54 8.92
N ASP A 111 -30.38 -1.31 9.11
CA ASP A 111 -31.37 -1.07 10.15
C ASP A 111 -32.58 -1.99 9.87
N PRO A 112 -32.95 -2.94 10.77
CA PRO A 112 -34.02 -3.90 10.51
C PRO A 112 -35.43 -3.27 10.41
N ILE A 113 -35.53 -1.95 10.56
CA ILE A 113 -36.79 -1.23 10.79
C ILE A 113 -37.46 -0.84 9.45
N ASP A 114 -36.72 -0.73 8.34
CA ASP A 114 -37.29 -0.38 7.03
C ASP A 114 -37.82 -1.60 6.24
N ALA A 115 -37.43 -2.83 6.57
CA ALA A 115 -37.87 -4.04 5.88
C ALA A 115 -39.36 -4.39 6.12
N VAL A 116 -40.00 -3.81 7.14
CA VAL A 116 -41.40 -4.14 7.51
C VAL A 116 -42.43 -3.22 6.83
N ARG A 117 -42.01 -2.15 6.12
CA ARG A 117 -42.96 -1.17 5.57
C ARG A 117 -43.43 -1.48 4.14
N ASP A 118 -42.82 -2.44 3.43
CA ASP A 118 -43.01 -2.59 1.98
C ASP A 118 -43.79 -3.83 1.52
N GLU A 119 -44.60 -4.44 2.38
CA GLU A 119 -45.46 -5.58 1.97
C GLU A 119 -46.84 -5.18 1.43
N ARG A 120 -47.11 -3.89 1.15
CA ARG A 120 -48.44 -3.43 0.69
C ARG A 120 -48.47 -2.48 -0.51
N SER A 121 -47.47 -2.50 -1.38
CA SER A 121 -47.56 -1.73 -2.62
C SER A 121 -46.99 -2.47 -3.83
N ALA A 122 -47.93 -2.84 -4.71
CA ALA A 122 -47.81 -2.94 -6.17
C ALA A 122 -47.18 -4.20 -6.80
N GLU A 123 -48.10 -4.96 -7.41
CA GLU A 123 -47.88 -5.75 -8.62
C GLU A 123 -47.26 -4.85 -9.72
N GLY A 124 -46.11 -5.26 -10.24
CA GLY A 124 -45.40 -4.58 -11.32
C GLY A 124 -44.09 -5.30 -11.63
N GLU A 125 -44.11 -6.15 -12.66
CA GLU A 125 -42.96 -6.90 -13.15
C GLU A 125 -41.84 -5.95 -13.63
N THR A 126 -40.84 -5.78 -12.78
CA THR A 126 -39.45 -5.59 -13.19
C THR A 126 -38.62 -6.37 -12.19
N SER A 127 -37.88 -7.37 -12.67
CA SER A 127 -36.90 -8.10 -11.87
C SER A 127 -35.71 -7.17 -11.58
N ASP A 128 -35.91 -6.19 -10.71
CA ASP A 128 -34.86 -5.42 -10.08
C ASP A 128 -34.36 -6.25 -8.89
N THR A 129 -33.48 -7.22 -9.17
CA THR A 129 -32.76 -7.90 -8.10
C THR A 129 -31.91 -6.82 -7.41
N PRO A 130 -32.05 -6.60 -6.09
CA PRO A 130 -31.19 -5.66 -5.39
C PRO A 130 -29.74 -6.04 -5.67
N GLU A 131 -29.01 -5.20 -6.42
CA GLU A 131 -27.60 -5.39 -6.69
C GLU A 131 -26.88 -5.28 -5.35
N GLU A 132 -26.60 -6.43 -4.73
CA GLU A 132 -25.92 -6.51 -3.45
C GLU A 132 -24.60 -5.73 -3.57
N PRO A 133 -24.34 -4.77 -2.67
CA PRO A 133 -23.15 -3.93 -2.78
C PRO A 133 -21.92 -4.83 -2.87
N PRO A 134 -20.96 -4.50 -3.75
CA PRO A 134 -19.82 -5.38 -4.00
C PRO A 134 -19.06 -5.60 -2.69
N PRO A 135 -18.58 -6.83 -2.43
CA PRO A 135 -17.96 -7.17 -1.17
C PRO A 135 -16.72 -6.31 -0.93
N ARG A 136 -16.63 -5.75 0.28
CA ARG A 136 -15.51 -4.89 0.70
C ARG A 136 -14.60 -5.63 1.66
N PHE A 137 -13.31 -5.34 1.60
CA PHE A 137 -12.28 -5.97 2.42
C PHE A 137 -11.35 -4.92 3.02
N GLU A 138 -11.09 -4.98 4.33
CA GLU A 138 -10.05 -4.19 4.98
C GLU A 138 -8.74 -4.98 4.91
N VAL A 139 -7.71 -4.40 4.31
CA VAL A 139 -6.32 -4.87 4.40
C VAL A 139 -5.55 -3.96 5.33
N ARG A 140 -4.86 -4.53 6.31
CA ARG A 140 -4.12 -3.75 7.32
C ARG A 140 -2.80 -4.38 7.69
N THR A 141 -1.80 -3.54 7.91
CA THR A 141 -0.56 -3.98 8.53
C THR A 141 -0.79 -4.22 10.02
N ALA A 142 0.00 -5.12 10.62
CA ALA A 142 0.19 -5.12 12.07
C ALA A 142 0.77 -3.76 12.52
N TYR A 143 0.53 -3.40 13.78
CA TYR A 143 1.21 -2.28 14.40
C TYR A 143 2.72 -2.53 14.43
N SER A 144 3.51 -1.61 13.89
CA SER A 144 4.95 -1.77 13.71
C SER A 144 5.70 -0.46 13.93
N ARG A 145 6.87 -0.56 14.58
CA ARG A 145 7.81 0.57 14.72
C ARG A 145 8.46 0.95 13.38
N ARG A 146 8.50 0.04 12.40
CA ARG A 146 9.03 0.32 11.06
C ARG A 146 8.24 1.42 10.33
N LEU A 147 6.97 1.61 10.71
CA LEU A 147 6.11 2.65 10.16
C LEU A 147 6.21 3.99 10.89
N ASN A 148 7.00 4.10 11.97
CA ASN A 148 7.05 5.31 12.79
C ASN A 148 7.56 6.52 12.02
N ALA A 149 8.59 6.37 11.18
CA ALA A 149 9.11 7.49 10.39
C ALA A 149 8.02 8.05 9.46
N LEU A 150 7.29 7.17 8.77
CA LEU A 150 6.14 7.55 7.95
C LEU A 150 5.05 8.20 8.82
N ALA A 151 4.75 7.61 9.97
CA ALA A 151 3.69 8.06 10.85
C ALA A 151 3.98 9.41 11.52
N THR A 152 5.24 9.73 11.80
CA THR A 152 5.63 11.05 12.33
C THR A 152 5.53 12.12 11.26
N ALA A 153 5.84 11.80 10.00
CA ALA A 153 5.85 12.75 8.90
C ALA A 153 4.43 13.08 8.37
N TRP A 154 3.45 12.19 8.55
CA TRP A 154 2.10 12.35 8.01
C TRP A 154 1.17 13.13 8.97
N PRO A 155 0.33 14.07 8.49
CA PRO A 155 0.01 14.38 7.09
C PRO A 155 0.91 15.43 6.41
N ALA A 156 1.74 16.18 7.15
CA ALA A 156 2.50 17.30 6.60
C ALA A 156 3.41 16.94 5.39
N ALA A 157 3.88 15.69 5.30
CA ALA A 157 4.67 15.20 4.18
C ALA A 157 3.91 15.09 2.85
N ALA A 158 2.57 15.12 2.85
CA ALA A 158 1.74 14.99 1.66
C ALA A 158 1.98 16.14 0.64
N ALA A 159 2.12 17.38 1.12
CA ALA A 159 2.43 18.56 0.28
C ALA A 159 3.67 18.37 -0.64
N GLN A 160 4.70 17.69 -0.13
CA GLN A 160 5.97 17.47 -0.80
C GLN A 160 6.15 16.02 -1.25
N LEU A 161 5.06 15.25 -1.32
CA LEU A 161 5.12 13.86 -1.72
C LEU A 161 5.66 13.72 -3.14
N PHE A 162 6.68 12.86 -3.26
CA PHE A 162 7.14 12.33 -4.53
C PHE A 162 6.52 10.95 -4.76
N LEU A 163 5.76 10.79 -5.84
CA LEU A 163 5.14 9.51 -6.20
C LEU A 163 6.11 8.69 -7.06
N SER A 164 6.96 7.91 -6.37
CA SER A 164 7.77 6.88 -7.01
C SER A 164 6.92 5.74 -7.57
N GLY A 165 7.50 4.93 -8.45
CA GLY A 165 6.84 3.73 -8.98
C GLY A 165 6.26 2.81 -7.90
N PRO A 166 7.04 2.41 -6.87
CA PRO A 166 6.53 1.61 -5.75
C PRO A 166 5.37 2.25 -4.97
N ARG A 167 5.37 3.58 -4.76
CA ARG A 167 4.26 4.31 -4.11
C ARG A 167 3.01 4.28 -4.98
N LEU A 168 3.17 4.59 -6.26
CA LEU A 168 2.06 4.63 -7.21
C LEU A 168 1.46 3.24 -7.45
N ARG A 169 2.30 2.21 -7.47
CA ARG A 169 1.89 0.81 -7.57
C ARG A 169 0.96 0.39 -6.44
N LEU A 170 1.28 0.76 -5.19
CA LEU A 170 0.41 0.49 -4.05
C LEU A 170 -0.95 1.20 -4.19
N TRP A 171 -0.95 2.44 -4.66
CA TRP A 171 -2.18 3.18 -4.89
C TRP A 171 -3.04 2.55 -6.00
N VAL A 172 -2.43 2.20 -7.14
CA VAL A 172 -3.11 1.48 -8.24
C VAL A 172 -3.68 0.14 -7.77
N ALA A 173 -2.92 -0.64 -7.00
CA ALA A 173 -3.40 -1.88 -6.43
C ALA A 173 -4.61 -1.68 -5.51
N ALA A 174 -4.61 -0.62 -4.70
CA ALA A 174 -5.71 -0.34 -3.78
C ALA A 174 -6.96 0.22 -4.46
N ALA A 175 -6.81 1.15 -5.41
CA ALA A 175 -7.94 1.91 -5.93
C ALA A 175 -7.81 2.36 -7.40
N GLY A 176 -6.94 1.73 -8.18
CA GLY A 176 -6.83 1.97 -9.62
C GLY A 176 -7.94 1.29 -10.40
N HIS A 177 -8.53 1.99 -11.39
CA HIS A 177 -9.52 1.41 -12.29
C HIS A 177 -9.40 2.03 -13.70
N PRO A 178 -9.64 1.27 -14.78
CA PRO A 178 -9.78 1.85 -16.10
C PRO A 178 -10.93 2.88 -16.11
N HIS A 179 -10.78 3.93 -16.90
CA HIS A 179 -11.79 4.95 -17.08
C HIS A 179 -11.89 5.25 -18.58
N PRO A 180 -13.08 5.53 -19.15
CA PRO A 180 -13.17 5.88 -20.57
C PRO A 180 -12.18 6.99 -20.95
N GLY A 181 -11.22 6.67 -21.84
CA GLY A 181 -10.17 7.60 -22.28
C GLY A 181 -9.04 7.84 -21.27
N GLY A 182 -8.92 7.04 -20.22
CA GLY A 182 -7.97 7.26 -19.13
C GLY A 182 -7.88 6.15 -18.08
N TYR A 183 -7.34 6.53 -16.93
CA TYR A 183 -7.23 5.68 -15.76
C TYR A 183 -7.59 6.51 -14.53
N ARG A 184 -8.43 5.98 -13.66
CA ARG A 184 -8.82 6.64 -12.41
C ARG A 184 -8.09 6.04 -11.22
N LEU A 185 -7.66 6.90 -10.30
CA LEU A 185 -7.14 6.52 -8.99
C LEU A 185 -8.15 6.96 -7.93
N GLY A 186 -8.68 6.02 -7.15
CA GLY A 186 -9.60 6.35 -6.07
C GLY A 186 -8.91 7.18 -4.99
N LEU A 187 -9.65 8.14 -4.47
CA LEU A 187 -9.24 9.11 -3.47
C LEU A 187 -10.19 9.06 -2.28
N ASP A 188 -9.61 9.22 -1.09
CA ASP A 188 -10.39 9.55 0.09
C ASP A 188 -10.79 11.04 0.01
N PRO A 189 -12.09 11.39 0.08
CA PRO A 189 -12.55 12.77 -0.03
C PRO A 189 -12.05 13.68 1.10
N GLY A 190 -11.50 13.11 2.18
CA GLY A 190 -10.83 13.86 3.25
C GLY A 190 -9.41 14.31 2.92
N LYS A 191 -8.82 13.89 1.78
CA LYS A 191 -7.49 14.32 1.34
C LYS A 191 -7.56 15.69 0.65
N ASP A 192 -6.53 16.50 0.81
CA ASP A 192 -6.43 17.76 0.08
C ASP A 192 -6.20 17.47 -1.42
N PRO A 193 -7.15 17.83 -2.29
CA PRO A 193 -7.03 17.58 -3.74
C PRO A 193 -5.87 18.34 -4.38
N VAL A 194 -5.45 19.48 -3.81
CA VAL A 194 -4.35 20.30 -4.35
C VAL A 194 -3.01 19.62 -4.11
N GLU A 195 -2.78 19.05 -2.94
CA GLU A 195 -1.55 18.32 -2.63
C GLU A 195 -1.42 17.05 -3.47
N VAL A 196 -2.54 16.33 -3.63
CA VAL A 196 -2.65 15.15 -4.49
C VAL A 196 -2.34 15.49 -5.94
N ASP A 197 -2.99 16.53 -6.48
CA ASP A 197 -2.78 16.96 -7.86
C ASP A 197 -1.33 17.37 -8.08
N ALA A 198 -0.76 18.18 -7.18
CA ALA A 198 0.63 18.59 -7.25
C ALA A 198 1.59 17.39 -7.26
N ALA A 199 1.34 16.37 -6.44
CA ALA A 199 2.16 15.15 -6.41
C ALA A 199 2.08 14.35 -7.73
N LEU A 200 0.89 14.20 -8.31
CA LEU A 200 0.67 13.50 -9.58
C LEU A 200 1.22 14.29 -10.78
N VAL A 201 1.06 15.62 -10.79
CA VAL A 201 1.65 16.51 -11.80
C VAL A 201 3.18 16.39 -11.77
N ARG A 202 3.82 16.42 -10.59
CA ARG A 202 5.28 16.20 -10.46
C ARG A 202 5.73 14.83 -10.98
N ALA A 203 4.89 13.81 -10.90
CA ALA A 203 5.15 12.49 -11.47
C ALA A 203 4.91 12.40 -12.99
N GLY A 204 4.40 13.46 -13.61
CA GLY A 204 4.05 13.49 -15.04
C GLY A 204 2.65 12.96 -15.36
N LEU A 205 1.78 12.86 -14.35
CA LEU A 205 0.46 12.23 -14.41
C LEU A 205 -0.67 13.24 -14.21
N ALA A 206 -0.52 14.44 -14.76
CA ALA A 206 -1.54 15.49 -14.67
C ALA A 206 -2.92 14.99 -15.16
N GLY A 207 -3.96 15.35 -14.43
CA GLY A 207 -5.32 14.88 -14.60
C GLY A 207 -6.30 15.83 -13.94
N ARG A 208 -7.42 15.29 -13.46
CA ARG A 208 -8.43 16.08 -12.73
C ARG A 208 -9.03 15.27 -11.59
N VAL A 209 -9.29 15.94 -10.47
CA VAL A 209 -10.10 15.39 -9.39
C VAL A 209 -11.58 15.43 -9.82
N THR A 210 -12.33 14.36 -9.54
CA THR A 210 -13.77 14.29 -9.79
C THR A 210 -14.54 15.24 -8.87
N GLU A 211 -15.77 15.61 -9.25
CA GLU A 211 -16.59 16.56 -8.48
C GLU A 211 -16.89 16.05 -7.05
N ASP A 212 -17.12 14.75 -6.90
CA ASP A 212 -17.32 14.08 -5.61
C ASP A 212 -16.02 13.92 -4.79
N ARG A 213 -14.87 14.31 -5.35
CA ARG A 213 -13.51 14.17 -4.77
C ARG A 213 -13.11 12.74 -4.42
N ARG A 214 -13.78 11.74 -4.99
CA ARG A 214 -13.48 10.31 -4.74
C ARG A 214 -12.54 9.71 -5.75
N ALA A 215 -12.13 10.44 -6.79
CA ALA A 215 -11.14 9.95 -7.74
C ALA A 215 -10.32 11.06 -8.40
N TYR A 216 -9.14 10.68 -8.86
CA TYR A 216 -8.30 11.43 -9.77
C TYR A 216 -8.26 10.74 -11.13
N VAL A 217 -8.67 11.43 -12.19
CA VAL A 217 -8.74 10.89 -13.55
C VAL A 217 -7.52 11.36 -14.35
N ILE A 218 -6.70 10.41 -14.78
CA ILE A 218 -5.55 10.61 -15.64
C ILE A 218 -5.98 10.30 -17.07
N ALA A 219 -5.94 11.29 -17.95
CA ALA A 219 -6.29 11.12 -19.36
C ALA A 219 -5.08 11.39 -20.28
N GLY A 220 -5.09 10.73 -21.44
CA GLY A 220 -4.15 10.95 -22.52
C GLY A 220 -3.02 9.92 -22.58
N ARG A 221 -2.72 9.46 -23.81
CA ARG A 221 -1.82 8.34 -24.10
C ARG A 221 -0.44 8.46 -23.43
N ARG A 222 0.23 9.61 -23.56
CA ARG A 222 1.57 9.82 -22.96
C ARG A 222 1.57 9.62 -21.44
N ARG A 223 0.51 10.05 -20.75
CA ARG A 223 0.40 9.92 -19.29
C ARG A 223 0.08 8.49 -18.89
N LEU A 224 -0.73 7.79 -19.68
CA LEU A 224 -1.02 6.36 -19.47
C LEU A 224 0.20 5.47 -19.72
N THR A 225 1.00 5.76 -20.76
CA THR A 225 2.30 5.12 -20.97
C THR A 225 3.20 5.36 -19.76
N ARG A 226 3.29 6.61 -19.28
CA ARG A 226 4.08 6.93 -18.09
C ARG A 226 3.59 6.23 -16.82
N LEU A 227 2.28 6.16 -16.62
CA LEU A 227 1.66 5.43 -15.50
C LEU A 227 2.08 3.95 -15.54
N THR A 228 1.99 3.34 -16.72
CA THR A 228 2.36 1.93 -16.95
C THR A 228 3.85 1.71 -16.66
N GLU A 229 4.73 2.59 -17.14
CA GLU A 229 6.17 2.55 -16.84
C GLU A 229 6.45 2.64 -15.33
N LEU A 230 5.80 3.59 -14.63
CA LEU A 230 6.02 3.81 -13.20
C LEU A 230 5.51 2.65 -12.35
N VAL A 231 4.32 2.14 -12.65
CA VAL A 231 3.67 1.06 -11.88
C VAL A 231 4.34 -0.29 -12.13
N GLY A 232 4.92 -0.46 -13.31
CA GLY A 232 5.64 -1.66 -13.71
C GLY A 232 4.72 -2.84 -14.02
N ILE A 233 5.33 -4.03 -14.05
CA ILE A 233 4.69 -5.28 -14.49
C ILE A 233 3.46 -5.59 -13.64
N ARG A 234 2.35 -5.93 -14.30
CA ARG A 234 1.10 -6.36 -13.66
C ARG A 234 1.36 -7.55 -12.73
N PRO A 235 0.98 -7.49 -11.44
CA PRO A 235 1.01 -8.65 -10.57
C PRO A 235 0.01 -9.71 -11.02
N GLU A 236 0.36 -10.99 -10.87
CA GLU A 236 -0.41 -12.13 -11.39
C GLU A 236 -1.88 -12.13 -10.96
N ALA A 237 -2.15 -11.78 -9.70
CA ALA A 237 -3.50 -11.74 -9.15
C ALA A 237 -4.38 -10.63 -9.77
N ALA A 238 -3.79 -9.54 -10.29
CA ALA A 238 -4.58 -8.43 -10.83
C ALA A 238 -5.12 -8.78 -12.23
N PRO A 239 -6.43 -8.65 -12.50
CA PRO A 239 -6.98 -8.84 -13.86
C PRO A 239 -6.29 -7.93 -14.88
N SER A 240 -6.03 -8.45 -16.08
CA SER A 240 -5.31 -7.70 -17.11
C SER A 240 -6.01 -6.41 -17.49
N GLU A 241 -7.33 -6.39 -17.46
CA GLU A 241 -8.19 -5.27 -17.86
C GLU A 241 -8.16 -4.13 -16.83
N LEU A 242 -7.88 -4.45 -15.57
CA LEU A 242 -7.97 -3.50 -14.45
C LEU A 242 -6.63 -2.84 -14.11
N TRP A 243 -5.52 -3.39 -14.61
CA TRP A 243 -4.18 -2.86 -14.37
C TRP A 243 -3.73 -1.91 -15.50
N PRO A 244 -2.95 -0.85 -15.23
CA PRO A 244 -2.41 0.02 -16.27
C PRO A 244 -1.62 -0.75 -17.32
N GLY A 245 -1.87 -0.45 -18.61
CA GLY A 245 -1.27 -1.18 -19.74
C GLY A 245 -2.01 -2.45 -20.14
N GLY A 246 -3.13 -2.74 -19.47
CA GLY A 246 -4.09 -3.77 -19.82
C GLY A 246 -4.85 -3.56 -21.13
N ALA A 247 -5.52 -4.61 -21.61
CA ALA A 247 -6.33 -4.58 -22.83
C ALA A 247 -7.56 -3.63 -22.79
N GLY A 248 -7.80 -2.95 -21.67
CA GLY A 248 -8.90 -1.99 -21.48
C GLY A 248 -8.46 -0.58 -21.04
N ALA A 249 -7.16 -0.26 -21.09
CA ALA A 249 -6.60 1.04 -20.67
C ALA A 249 -6.14 1.92 -21.84
#